data_AF-A0A965K0Y9-F1
#
_entry.id   AF-A0A965K0Y9-F1
#
_cell.length_a   1.000
_cell.length_b   1.000
_cell.length_c   1.000
_cell.angle_alpha   90.00
_cell.angle_beta   90.00
_cell.angle_gamma   90.00
#
_symmetry.space_group_name_H-M   'P 1'
#
loop_
_entity.id
_entity.type
_entity.pdbx_description
1 polymer ?
#
loop_
_entity_poly.entity_id
_entity_poly.type
_entity_poly.pdbx_seq_one_letter_code
_entity_poly.pdbx_strand_id
1 'polypeptide(L)'
;MLSLMEAGGVSFLLALFTTPLLIRYLRAHKFGQRIREDGPQTHLVKEGTPTMGGIVIVGAAMIGYLVGHIGTSVSFSRAGILAASVTLASSLVGFADDFISIRNARNLGLNKRAKFVAQLAIA
;
A
#
# COMPACT_ATOMS: atom_id res chain seq x y z
N MET A 1 -22.33 -11.01 9.44
CA MET A 1 -21.47 -12.13 9.01
C MET A 1 -21.33 -12.15 7.49
N LEU A 2 -22.43 -12.17 6.73
CA LEU A 2 -22.38 -12.16 5.25
C LEU A 2 -21.55 -10.97 4.69
N SER A 3 -21.84 -9.75 5.13
CA SER A 3 -21.13 -8.52 4.73
C SER A 3 -19.61 -8.57 4.95
N LEU A 4 -19.17 -9.28 6.01
CA LEU A 4 -17.76 -9.43 6.31
C LEU A 4 -17.08 -10.42 5.35
N MET A 5 -17.78 -11.51 5.01
CA MET A 5 -17.31 -12.49 4.04
C MET A 5 -17.25 -11.90 2.63
N GLU A 6 -18.23 -11.08 2.25
CA GLU A 6 -18.23 -10.35 0.98
C GLU A 6 -17.05 -9.37 0.91
N ALA A 7 -16.87 -8.53 1.94
CA ALA A 7 -15.76 -7.58 2.00
C ALA A 7 -14.39 -8.29 1.93
N GLY A 8 -14.22 -9.36 2.71
CA GLY A 8 -12.99 -10.16 2.73
C GLY A 8 -12.75 -10.88 1.40
N GLY A 9 -13.77 -11.51 0.83
CA GLY A 9 -13.70 -12.23 -0.43
C GLY A 9 -13.33 -11.31 -1.59
N VAL A 10 -13.99 -10.15 -1.71
CA VAL A 10 -13.71 -9.14 -2.75
C VAL A 10 -12.29 -8.61 -2.59
N SER A 11 -11.88 -8.25 -1.37
CA SER A 11 -10.51 -7.76 -1.10
C SER A 11 -9.47 -8.81 -1.50
N PHE A 12 -9.70 -10.07 -1.13
CA PHE A 12 -8.79 -11.16 -1.45
C PHE A 12 -8.66 -11.39 -2.96
N LEU A 13 -9.78 -11.48 -3.68
CA LEU A 13 -9.77 -11.70 -5.12
C LEU A 13 -9.10 -10.53 -5.87
N LEU A 14 -9.42 -9.30 -5.49
CA LEU A 14 -8.78 -8.12 -6.07
C LEU A 14 -7.27 -8.11 -5.83
N ALA A 15 -6.83 -8.39 -4.61
CA ALA A 15 -5.41 -8.46 -4.30
C ALA A 15 -4.73 -9.59 -5.08
N LEU A 16 -5.33 -10.79 -5.13
CA LEU A 16 -4.79 -11.97 -5.79
C LEU A 16 -4.55 -11.73 -7.29
N PHE A 17 -5.54 -11.17 -7.99
CA PHE A 17 -5.45 -10.96 -9.44
C PHE A 17 -4.70 -9.68 -9.83
N THR A 18 -4.79 -8.62 -9.03
CA THR A 18 -4.17 -7.33 -9.38
C THR A 18 -2.69 -7.27 -9.02
N THR A 19 -2.24 -7.99 -7.97
CA THR A 19 -0.82 -8.02 -7.58
C THR A 19 0.12 -8.47 -8.70
N PRO A 20 -0.11 -9.60 -9.41
CA PRO A 20 0.79 -10.02 -10.49
C PRO A 20 0.79 -9.04 -11.67
N LEU A 21 -0.34 -8.38 -11.94
CA LEU A 21 -0.43 -7.33 -12.96
C LEU A 21 0.41 -6.11 -12.57
N LEU A 22 0.30 -5.67 -11.32
CA LEU A 22 1.11 -4.58 -10.79
C LEU A 22 2.61 -4.93 -10.84
N ILE A 23 3.00 -6.14 -10.44
CA ILE A 23 4.41 -6.58 -10.50
C ILE A 23 4.95 -6.50 -11.93
N ARG A 24 4.18 -6.96 -12.92
CA ARG A 24 4.56 -6.85 -14.34
C ARG A 24 4.71 -5.40 -14.79
N TYR A 25 3.76 -4.54 -14.42
CA TYR A 25 3.78 -3.12 -14.73
C TYR A 25 5.00 -2.42 -14.14
N LEU A 26 5.26 -2.62 -12.84
CA LEU A 26 6.39 -1.99 -12.13
C LEU A 26 7.73 -2.47 -12.68
N ARG A 27 7.85 -3.77 -13.00
CA ARG A 27 9.04 -4.34 -13.63
C ARG A 27 9.29 -3.73 -15.01
N ALA A 28 8.25 -3.57 -15.83
CA ALA A 28 8.37 -2.97 -17.16
C ALA A 28 8.84 -1.50 -17.10
N HIS A 29 8.42 -0.75 -16.07
CA HIS A 29 8.83 0.63 -15.85
C HIS A 29 10.14 0.78 -15.05
N LYS A 30 10.84 -0.33 -14.76
CA LYS A 30 12.08 -0.35 -13.98
C LYS A 30 11.96 0.33 -12.60
N PHE A 31 10.78 0.27 -11.99
CA PHE A 31 10.55 0.73 -10.61
C PHE A 31 11.06 -0.28 -9.58
N GLY A 32 12.33 -0.65 -9.71
CA GLY A 32 13.04 -1.54 -8.79
C GLY A 32 13.84 -0.74 -7.76
N GLN A 33 13.93 -1.27 -6.55
CA GLN A 33 14.77 -0.68 -5.50
C GLN A 33 16.26 -0.79 -5.91
N ARG A 34 16.96 0.35 -5.88
CA ARG A 34 18.42 0.42 -6.09
C ARG A 34 19.14 0.10 -4.79
N ILE A 35 19.79 -1.04 -4.66
CA ILE A 35 20.39 -1.44 -3.39
C ILE A 35 21.70 -0.67 -3.15
N ARG A 36 21.98 -0.34 -1.88
CA ARG A 36 23.22 0.36 -1.49
C ARG A 36 24.38 -0.63 -1.58
N GLU A 37 25.45 -0.22 -2.24
CA GLU A 37 26.65 -1.06 -2.44
C GLU A 37 27.37 -1.39 -1.11
N ASP A 38 27.17 -0.58 -0.06
CA ASP A 38 27.77 -0.77 1.27
C ASP A 38 27.13 -1.91 2.10
N GLY A 39 26.13 -2.61 1.58
CA GLY A 39 25.38 -3.65 2.31
C GLY A 39 26.01 -5.06 2.23
N PRO A 40 25.59 -6.02 3.07
CA PRO A 40 26.05 -7.41 2.95
C PRO A 40 25.69 -7.96 1.55
N GLN A 41 26.60 -8.72 0.92
CA GLN A 41 26.43 -9.19 -0.47
C GLN A 41 25.13 -9.98 -0.71
N THR A 42 24.57 -10.62 0.31
CA THR A 42 23.26 -11.30 0.27
C THR A 42 22.10 -10.34 -0.02
N HIS A 43 22.23 -9.04 0.24
CA HIS A 43 21.22 -8.04 -0.07
C HIS A 43 21.20 -7.67 -1.56
N LEU A 44 22.32 -7.78 -2.29
CA LEU A 44 22.39 -7.45 -3.72
C LEU A 44 21.44 -8.33 -4.57
N VAL A 45 21.12 -9.53 -4.09
CA VAL A 45 20.19 -10.47 -4.76
C VAL A 45 18.78 -9.89 -4.88
N LYS A 46 18.40 -8.92 -4.05
CA LYS A 46 17.08 -8.27 -4.09
C LYS A 46 17.02 -7.08 -5.04
N GLU A 47 18.12 -6.74 -5.73
CA GLU A 47 18.17 -5.58 -6.62
C GLU A 47 17.14 -5.73 -7.75
N GLY A 48 16.37 -4.68 -8.00
CA GLY A 48 15.34 -4.70 -9.04
C GLY A 48 14.02 -5.34 -8.61
N THR A 49 13.85 -5.77 -7.35
CA THR A 49 12.54 -6.18 -6.84
C THR A 49 11.60 -4.97 -6.86
N PRO A 50 10.43 -5.06 -7.52
CA PRO A 50 9.49 -3.94 -7.57
C PRO A 50 8.94 -3.64 -6.17
N THR A 51 8.84 -2.36 -5.83
CA THR A 51 8.36 -1.87 -4.55
C THR A 51 6.93 -1.32 -4.69
N MET A 52 6.30 -0.78 -3.65
CA MET A 52 4.93 -0.20 -3.71
C MET A 52 3.76 -1.20 -3.82
N GLY A 53 3.96 -2.48 -3.49
CA GLY A 53 2.87 -3.47 -3.50
C GLY A 53 1.68 -3.11 -2.57
N GLY A 54 1.91 -2.25 -1.58
CA GLY A 54 0.88 -1.75 -0.66
C GLY A 54 -0.30 -1.05 -1.35
N ILE A 55 -0.10 -0.49 -2.56
CA ILE A 55 -1.19 0.14 -3.33
C ILE A 55 -2.32 -0.84 -3.61
N VAL A 56 -1.97 -2.08 -4.01
CA VAL A 56 -2.96 -3.12 -4.31
C VAL A 56 -3.66 -3.57 -3.04
N ILE A 57 -2.93 -3.74 -1.94
CA ILE A 57 -3.49 -4.18 -0.67
C ILE A 57 -4.50 -3.15 -0.14
N VAL A 58 -4.11 -1.88 -0.09
CA VAL A 58 -4.96 -0.80 0.43
C VAL A 58 -6.15 -0.58 -0.51
N GLY A 59 -5.91 -0.54 -1.82
CA GLY A 59 -6.99 -0.41 -2.81
C GLY A 59 -8.00 -1.54 -2.72
N ALA A 60 -7.54 -2.79 -2.64
CA ALA A 60 -8.40 -3.95 -2.51
C ALA A 60 -9.19 -3.94 -1.19
N ALA A 61 -8.54 -3.60 -0.08
CA ALA A 61 -9.19 -3.49 1.23
C ALA A 61 -10.28 -2.40 1.26
N MET A 62 -10.02 -1.24 0.65
CA MET A 62 -11.02 -0.16 0.58
C MET A 62 -12.19 -0.52 -0.32
N ILE A 63 -11.94 -1.15 -1.47
CA ILE A 63 -13.01 -1.61 -2.35
C ILE A 63 -13.84 -2.69 -1.66
N GLY A 64 -13.20 -3.68 -1.01
CA GLY A 64 -13.93 -4.69 -0.26
C GLY A 64 -14.73 -4.11 0.91
N TYR A 65 -14.16 -3.14 1.64
CA TYR A 65 -14.89 -2.41 2.69
C TYR A 65 -16.16 -1.74 2.13
N LEU A 66 -16.06 -1.03 1.00
CA LEU A 66 -17.21 -0.39 0.36
C LEU A 66 -18.24 -1.44 -0.09
N VAL A 67 -17.80 -2.50 -0.78
CA VAL A 67 -18.70 -3.54 -1.29
C VAL A 67 -19.45 -4.24 -0.17
N GLY A 68 -18.83 -4.52 0.98
CA GLY A 68 -19.52 -5.10 2.14
C GLY A 68 -20.64 -4.22 2.72
N HIS A 69 -20.67 -2.93 2.39
CA HIS A 69 -21.72 -1.99 2.80
C HIS A 69 -22.75 -1.71 1.68
N ILE A 70 -22.52 -2.19 0.45
CA ILE A 70 -23.48 -2.03 -0.65
C ILE A 70 -24.56 -3.09 -0.51
N GLY A 71 -25.83 -2.67 -0.44
CA GLY A 71 -26.97 -3.59 -0.43
C GLY A 71 -27.16 -4.35 0.89
N THR A 72 -26.39 -4.02 1.93
CA THR A 72 -26.52 -4.61 3.27
C THR A 72 -27.19 -3.63 4.23
N SER A 73 -27.83 -4.13 5.29
CA SER A 73 -28.41 -3.29 6.35
C SER A 73 -27.37 -2.73 7.32
N VAL A 74 -26.08 -2.99 7.06
CA VAL A 74 -24.96 -2.54 7.89
C VAL A 74 -24.59 -1.13 7.49
N SER A 75 -24.86 -0.16 8.37
CA SER A 75 -24.46 1.23 8.15
C SER A 75 -22.96 1.42 8.40
N PHE A 76 -22.39 2.42 7.74
CA PHE A 76 -21.02 2.84 8.01
C PHE A 76 -20.91 3.35 9.45
N SER A 77 -20.19 2.61 10.29
CA SER A 77 -19.95 3.04 11.66
C SER A 77 -18.91 4.16 11.69
N ARG A 78 -19.04 5.08 12.65
CA ARG A 78 -18.06 6.17 12.87
C ARG A 78 -16.64 5.62 13.06
N ALA A 79 -16.51 4.53 13.81
CA ALA A 79 -15.23 3.85 14.01
C ALA A 79 -14.68 3.23 12.71
N GLY A 80 -15.54 2.64 11.87
CA GLY A 80 -15.14 2.07 10.58
C GLY A 80 -14.66 3.13 9.60
N ILE A 81 -15.36 4.26 9.51
CA ILE A 81 -14.94 5.40 8.69
C ILE A 81 -13.59 5.95 9.18
N LEU A 82 -13.42 6.12 10.50
CA LEU A 82 -12.15 6.58 11.08
C LEU A 82 -11.00 5.60 10.81
N ALA A 83 -11.23 4.30 10.95
CA ALA A 83 -10.22 3.29 10.65
C ALA A 83 -9.84 3.31 9.16
N ALA A 84 -10.82 3.42 8.27
CA ALA A 84 -10.59 3.51 6.82
C ALA A 84 -9.82 4.79 6.45
N SER A 85 -10.18 5.94 7.04
CA SER A 85 -9.51 7.22 6.78
C SER A 85 -8.07 7.25 7.30
N VAL A 86 -7.82 6.76 8.52
CA VAL A 86 -6.46 6.63 9.08
C VAL A 86 -5.62 5.67 8.23
N THR A 87 -6.20 4.55 7.79
CA THR A 87 -5.54 3.59 6.89
C THR A 87 -5.15 4.25 5.57
N LEU A 88 -6.09 4.96 4.93
CA LEU A 88 -5.84 5.69 3.68
C LEU A 88 -4.76 6.76 3.85
N ALA A 89 -4.86 7.60 4.89
CA ALA A 89 -3.90 8.66 5.16
C ALA A 89 -2.49 8.11 5.38
N SER A 90 -2.36 7.06 6.21
CA SER A 90 -1.08 6.40 6.47
C SER A 90 -0.49 5.78 5.20
N SER A 91 -1.36 5.19 4.36
CA SER A 91 -0.97 4.58 3.09
C SER A 91 -0.48 5.62 2.08
N LEU A 92 -1.07 6.82 2.05
CA LEU A 92 -0.60 7.92 1.21
C LEU A 92 0.79 8.41 1.62
N VAL A 93 1.07 8.49 2.93
CA VAL A 93 2.41 8.82 3.44
C VAL A 93 3.42 7.75 3.03
N GLY A 94 3.06 6.47 3.18
CA GLY A 94 3.91 5.35 2.73
C GLY A 94 4.14 5.33 1.22
N PHE A 95 3.10 5.58 0.43
CA PHE A 95 3.18 5.69 -1.03
C PHE A 95 4.11 6.83 -1.44
N ALA A 96 3.99 8.00 -0.81
CA ALA A 96 4.87 9.14 -1.07
C ALA A 96 6.34 8.81 -0.73
N ASP A 97 6.58 8.07 0.37
CA ASP A 97 7.91 7.63 0.80
C ASP A 97 8.58 6.74 -0.25
N ASP A 98 7.86 5.71 -0.68
CA ASP A 98 8.34 4.78 -1.71
C ASP A 98 8.49 5.47 -3.08
N PHE A 99 7.56 6.35 -3.45
CA PHE A 99 7.61 7.07 -4.72
C PHE A 99 8.81 8.01 -4.81
N ILE A 100 9.11 8.75 -3.72
CA ILE A 100 10.28 9.65 -3.67
C ILE A 100 11.58 8.84 -3.73
N SER A 101 11.64 7.69 -3.08
CA SER A 101 12.78 6.77 -3.12
C SER A 101 13.07 6.31 -4.55
N ILE A 102 12.03 5.87 -5.27
CA ILE A 102 12.13 5.43 -6.67
C ILE A 102 12.49 6.59 -7.60
N ARG A 103 11.78 7.73 -7.51
CA ARG A 103 11.97 8.89 -8.39
C ARG A 103 13.39 9.44 -8.32
N ASN A 104 13.96 9.48 -7.12
CA ASN A 104 15.30 10.01 -6.88
C ASN A 104 16.40 8.93 -7.00
N ALA A 105 16.05 7.71 -7.43
CA ALA A 105 16.96 6.58 -7.61
C ALA A 105 17.90 6.33 -6.42
N ARG A 106 17.40 6.53 -5.19
CA ARG A 106 18.17 6.44 -3.94
C ARG A 106 17.36 5.69 -2.90
N ASN A 107 18.02 5.02 -1.96
CA ASN A 107 17.36 4.34 -0.83
C ASN A 107 16.81 5.28 0.27
N LEU A 108 16.53 6.53 -0.08
CA LEU A 108 16.09 7.57 0.84
C LEU A 108 14.76 8.12 0.34
N GLY A 109 13.68 7.80 1.06
CA GLY A 109 12.35 8.35 0.85
C GLY A 109 12.19 9.76 1.44
N LEU A 110 11.07 9.99 2.13
CA LEU A 110 10.78 11.22 2.86
C LEU A 110 11.84 11.50 3.93
N ASN A 111 12.02 12.79 4.22
CA ASN A 111 12.81 13.20 5.38
C ASN A 111 12.18 12.62 6.66
N LYS A 112 13.00 12.08 7.57
CA LYS A 112 12.58 11.52 8.86
C LYS A 112 11.62 12.44 9.61
N ARG A 113 11.92 13.75 9.63
CA ARG A 113 11.05 14.76 10.28
C ARG A 113 9.70 14.88 9.59
N ALA A 114 9.66 14.94 8.26
CA ALA A 114 8.42 15.03 7.50
C ALA A 114 7.55 13.78 7.68
N LYS A 115 8.15 12.58 7.64
CA LYS A 115 7.45 11.31 7.88
C LYS A 115 6.88 11.25 9.30
N PHE A 116 7.66 11.66 10.29
CA PHE A 116 7.22 11.68 11.69
C PHE A 116 6.07 12.68 11.92
N VAL A 117 6.19 13.91 11.43
CA VAL A 117 5.14 14.93 11.55
C VAL A 117 3.86 14.47 10.84
N ALA A 118 3.97 13.88 9.64
CA ALA A 118 2.81 13.35 8.92
C ALA A 118 2.10 12.23 9.70
N GLN A 119 2.86 11.29 10.29
CA GLN A 119 2.28 10.23 11.11
C GLN A 119 1.64 10.77 12.40
N LEU A 120 2.25 11.78 13.03
CA LEU A 120 1.73 12.41 14.24
C LEU A 120 0.47 13.23 13.97
N ALA A 121 0.36 13.84 12.79
CA ALA A 121 -0.85 14.54 12.38
C ALA A 121 -2.02 13.58 12.04
N ILE A 122 -1.73 12.32 11.71
CA ILE A 122 -2.74 11.29 11.42
C ILE A 122 -3.21 10.59 12.70
N ALA A 123 -2.31 10.41 13.67
CA ALA A 123 -2.57 9.74 14.95
C ALA A 123 -3.50 10.55 15.87
#